data_AF-A0A4S8PU22-F1
#
_entry.id   AF-A0A4S8PU22-F1
#
_cell.length_a   1.000
_cell.length_b   1.000
_cell.length_c   1.000
_cell.angle_alpha   90.00
_cell.angle_beta   90.00
_cell.angle_gamma   90.00
#
_symmetry.space_group_name_H-M   'P 1'
#
loop_
_entity.id
_entity.type
_entity.pdbx_description
1 polymer ?
#
loop_
_entity_poly.entity_id
_entity_poly.type
_entity_poly.pdbx_seq_one_letter_code
_entity_poly.pdbx_strand_id
1 'polypeptide(L)'
;EIQQWLQTYDKNYYVAQRLKRRPQILRKLRRLSVRLTQLQDIGGCRIIVDTDKDVDETLNFINSKIKTSEIIKILRRTDYRELGRDDSGYRAYHLILQIEGCTIELQIRSKIQHYWSESIERTSVIYGYRLKEGEGNREVIAYFKQFSNALYRIEQGESLDRDTEIQLQELRMGAEEIIGRSSDKRALGGHVNYDIVKTMSAKEEQSYGQLNNWILVFDWADGNFVLWDIVSREANEAVEAYSRYEREFPEEEKYEVVLIGTSNIATVQQTHSHYFGIEHHVEALQQMDESIIGLSHRNELDVGSRRILLTMKRRSYWGKNTINVATLKNHFCRNVGTFEDSLSNLRTRGLIIGSDPVSLDVKRAQDINSYV
;
A
#
# COMPACT_ATOMS: atom_id res chain seq x y z
N GLU A 1 18.29 -9.73 -14.44
CA GLU A 1 18.96 -8.82 -15.39
C GLU A 1 18.77 -7.34 -15.05
N ILE A 2 17.56 -6.77 -15.14
CA ILE A 2 17.33 -5.31 -14.92
C ILE A 2 17.93 -4.83 -13.59
N GLN A 3 17.69 -5.54 -12.50
CA GLN A 3 18.28 -5.19 -11.20
C GLN A 3 19.81 -5.27 -11.17
N GLN A 4 20.41 -6.22 -11.88
CA GLN A 4 21.87 -6.31 -12.01
C GLN A 4 22.43 -5.09 -12.74
N TRP A 5 21.73 -4.60 -13.77
CA TRP A 5 22.12 -3.34 -14.42
C TRP A 5 22.04 -2.16 -13.45
N LEU A 6 20.98 -2.10 -12.64
CA LEU A 6 20.80 -1.01 -11.67
C LEU A 6 21.84 -1.01 -10.54
N GLN A 7 22.60 -2.10 -10.31
CA GLN A 7 23.73 -2.08 -9.37
C GLN A 7 24.83 -1.11 -9.77
N THR A 8 24.97 -0.80 -11.06
CA THR A 8 25.94 0.19 -11.58
C THR A 8 25.28 1.55 -11.85
N TYR A 9 24.05 1.77 -11.37
CA TYR A 9 23.32 3.02 -11.57
C TYR A 9 23.59 3.96 -10.39
N ASP A 10 24.06 5.17 -10.69
CA ASP A 10 24.66 6.10 -9.71
C ASP A 10 23.62 7.02 -9.01
N LYS A 11 22.34 6.63 -9.03
CA LYS A 11 21.25 7.41 -8.41
C LYS A 11 20.45 6.55 -7.45
N ASN A 12 19.74 7.20 -6.53
CA ASN A 12 18.81 6.52 -5.64
C ASN A 12 17.63 5.96 -6.45
N TYR A 13 17.30 4.70 -6.21
CA TYR A 13 16.13 4.06 -6.78
C TYR A 13 15.56 3.03 -5.82
N TYR A 14 14.27 2.74 -5.98
CA TYR A 14 13.63 1.56 -5.42
C TYR A 14 13.13 0.68 -6.55
N VAL A 15 13.41 -0.62 -6.46
CA VAL A 15 12.97 -1.60 -7.44
C VAL A 15 12.13 -2.66 -6.76
N ALA A 16 10.95 -2.93 -7.33
CA ALA A 16 10.09 -4.00 -6.85
C ALA A 16 9.55 -4.79 -8.03
N GLN A 17 9.50 -6.11 -7.87
CA GLN A 17 8.87 -7.01 -8.82
C GLN A 17 7.56 -7.51 -8.23
N ARG A 18 6.52 -7.61 -9.05
CA ARG A 18 5.22 -8.13 -8.63
C ARG A 18 4.66 -9.03 -9.73
N LEU A 19 4.22 -10.22 -9.34
CA LEU A 19 3.44 -11.08 -10.23
C LEU A 19 1.97 -10.68 -10.16
N LYS A 20 1.30 -10.60 -11.32
CA LYS A 20 -0.11 -10.25 -11.36
C LYS A 20 -0.97 -11.34 -10.75
N ARG A 21 -1.94 -10.94 -9.93
CA ARG A 21 -2.88 -11.84 -9.24
C ARG A 21 -3.84 -12.50 -10.22
N ARG A 22 -4.22 -13.76 -9.96
CA ARG A 22 -5.18 -14.49 -10.80
C ARG A 22 -6.52 -13.75 -10.92
N PRO A 23 -7.13 -13.21 -9.85
CA PRO A 23 -8.39 -12.48 -9.99
C PRO A 23 -8.26 -11.22 -10.85
N GLN A 24 -7.13 -10.51 -10.78
CA GLN A 24 -6.84 -9.35 -11.64
C GLN A 24 -6.64 -9.75 -13.11
N ILE A 25 -6.00 -10.89 -13.37
CA ILE A 25 -5.87 -11.46 -14.73
C ILE A 25 -7.26 -11.77 -15.29
N LEU A 26 -8.08 -12.52 -14.55
CA LEU A 26 -9.43 -12.90 -14.98
C LEU A 26 -10.31 -11.67 -15.23
N ARG A 27 -10.26 -10.65 -14.37
CA ARG A 27 -11.00 -9.39 -14.57
C ARG A 27 -10.56 -8.67 -15.83
N LYS A 28 -9.25 -8.53 -16.06
CA LYS A 28 -8.72 -7.86 -17.26
C LYS A 28 -9.13 -8.59 -18.54
N LEU A 29 -9.11 -9.92 -18.54
CA LEU A 29 -9.58 -10.73 -19.67
C LEU A 29 -11.06 -10.49 -19.97
N ARG A 30 -11.91 -10.44 -18.92
CA ARG A 30 -13.35 -10.15 -19.08
C ARG A 30 -13.61 -8.75 -19.62
N ARG A 31 -12.88 -7.73 -19.12
CA ARG A 31 -13.07 -6.32 -19.53
C ARG A 31 -12.61 -6.05 -20.96
N LEU A 32 -11.47 -6.60 -21.36
CA LEU A 32 -10.87 -6.33 -22.67
C LEU A 32 -11.25 -7.37 -23.74
N SER A 33 -11.87 -8.49 -23.35
CA SER A 33 -12.22 -9.62 -24.24
C SER A 33 -11.02 -10.14 -25.06
N VAL A 34 -9.83 -10.15 -24.45
CA VAL A 34 -8.57 -10.61 -25.06
C VAL A 34 -8.19 -12.01 -24.57
N ARG A 35 -7.29 -12.69 -25.29
CA ARG A 35 -6.71 -13.98 -24.87
C ARG A 35 -5.62 -13.76 -23.80
N LEU A 36 -5.38 -14.76 -22.95
CA LEU A 36 -4.31 -14.71 -21.94
C LEU A 36 -2.94 -14.44 -22.56
N THR A 37 -2.65 -15.04 -23.72
CA THR A 37 -1.40 -14.84 -24.46
C THR A 37 -1.20 -13.41 -24.98
N GLN A 38 -2.25 -12.58 -24.96
CA GLN A 38 -2.19 -11.17 -25.34
C GLN A 38 -1.98 -10.24 -24.13
N LEU A 39 -2.01 -10.75 -22.90
CA LEU A 39 -1.72 -9.94 -21.71
C LEU A 39 -0.22 -9.68 -21.61
N GLN A 40 0.15 -8.41 -21.71
CA GLN A 40 1.54 -7.95 -21.67
C GLN A 40 2.05 -7.64 -20.25
N ASP A 41 1.18 -7.72 -19.24
CA ASP A 41 1.44 -7.28 -17.86
C ASP A 41 1.26 -8.40 -16.83
N ILE A 42 1.62 -9.64 -17.18
CA ILE A 42 1.59 -10.77 -16.23
C ILE A 42 2.74 -10.63 -15.22
N GLY A 43 3.96 -10.35 -15.70
CA GLY A 43 5.10 -9.97 -14.87
C GLY A 43 5.25 -8.44 -14.86
N GLY A 44 5.24 -7.84 -13.66
CA GLY A 44 5.44 -6.41 -13.49
C GLY A 44 6.74 -6.09 -12.74
N CYS A 45 7.48 -5.11 -13.24
CA CYS A 45 8.62 -4.52 -12.55
C CYS A 45 8.38 -3.01 -12.41
N ARG A 46 8.72 -2.45 -11.25
CA ARG A 46 8.61 -1.02 -10.99
C ARG A 46 9.96 -0.48 -10.55
N ILE A 47 10.38 0.62 -11.16
CA ILE A 47 11.51 1.43 -10.71
C ILE A 47 10.95 2.78 -10.27
N ILE A 48 11.23 3.16 -9.03
CA ILE A 48 10.86 4.45 -8.44
C ILE A 48 12.15 5.25 -8.26
N VAL A 49 12.17 6.48 -8.74
CA VAL A 49 13.28 7.42 -8.64
C VAL A 49 12.83 8.73 -8.04
N ASP A 50 13.76 9.60 -7.66
CA ASP A 50 13.45 10.79 -6.87
C ASP A 50 12.59 11.81 -7.65
N THR A 51 12.98 12.15 -8.88
CA THR A 51 12.32 13.20 -9.69
C THR A 51 11.90 12.71 -11.08
N ASP A 52 11.06 13.46 -11.77
CA ASP A 52 10.68 13.17 -13.16
C ASP A 52 11.87 13.23 -14.13
N LYS A 53 12.85 14.11 -13.86
CA LYS A 53 14.11 14.13 -14.61
C LYS A 53 14.90 12.82 -14.44
N ASP A 54 14.89 12.24 -13.26
CA ASP A 54 15.55 10.95 -13.02
C ASP A 54 14.86 9.80 -13.76
N VAL A 55 13.56 9.94 -14.08
CA VAL A 55 12.86 8.96 -14.93
C VAL A 55 13.48 8.95 -16.33
N ASP A 56 13.74 10.12 -16.93
CA ASP A 56 14.38 10.22 -18.25
C ASP A 56 15.80 9.65 -18.24
N GLU A 57 16.57 9.95 -17.20
CA GLU A 57 17.92 9.41 -17.06
C GLU A 57 17.93 7.90 -16.87
N THR A 58 16.99 7.37 -16.07
CA THR A 58 16.80 5.92 -15.90
C THR A 58 16.40 5.27 -17.22
N LEU A 59 15.50 5.88 -17.98
CA LEU A 59 15.10 5.42 -19.31
C LEU A 59 16.29 5.36 -20.26
N ASN A 60 17.12 6.40 -20.29
CA ASN A 60 18.32 6.44 -21.11
C ASN A 60 19.31 5.32 -20.73
N PHE A 61 19.51 5.12 -19.42
CA PHE A 61 20.35 4.04 -18.91
C PHE A 61 19.81 2.66 -19.33
N ILE A 62 18.53 2.36 -19.07
CA ILE A 62 17.89 1.09 -19.44
C ILE A 62 17.93 0.86 -20.95
N ASN A 63 17.62 1.89 -21.76
CA ASN A 63 17.68 1.79 -23.22
C ASN A 63 19.11 1.50 -23.71
N SER A 64 20.15 2.06 -23.07
CA SER A 64 21.54 1.78 -23.41
C SER A 64 21.92 0.32 -23.17
N LYS A 65 21.48 -0.26 -22.05
CA LYS A 65 21.72 -1.66 -21.69
C LYS A 65 20.95 -2.63 -22.59
N ILE A 66 19.70 -2.30 -22.93
CA ILE A 66 18.89 -3.11 -23.85
C ILE A 66 19.52 -3.15 -25.24
N LYS A 67 20.07 -2.03 -25.75
CA LYS A 67 20.77 -2.02 -27.05
C LYS A 67 21.95 -3.00 -27.13
N THR A 68 22.58 -3.27 -25.99
CA THR A 68 23.70 -4.22 -25.88
C THR A 68 23.27 -5.63 -25.43
N SER A 69 21.98 -5.84 -25.15
CA SER A 69 21.45 -7.13 -24.71
C SER A 69 20.96 -7.93 -25.91
N GLU A 70 21.31 -9.22 -25.95
CA GLU A 70 20.79 -10.15 -26.96
C GLU A 70 19.46 -10.79 -26.53
N ILE A 71 19.13 -10.71 -25.24
CA ILE A 71 18.04 -11.45 -24.59
C ILE A 71 16.78 -10.58 -24.45
N ILE A 72 16.95 -9.27 -24.21
CA ILE A 72 15.84 -8.34 -23.94
C ILE A 72 15.51 -7.52 -25.19
N LYS A 73 14.22 -7.43 -25.54
CA LYS A 73 13.70 -6.59 -26.62
C LYS A 73 12.59 -5.67 -26.12
N ILE A 74 12.52 -4.44 -26.65
CA ILE A 74 11.42 -3.52 -26.37
C ILE A 74 10.31 -3.76 -27.38
N LEU A 75 9.11 -4.13 -26.90
CA LEU A 75 7.92 -4.30 -27.73
C LEU A 75 7.10 -3.02 -27.84
N ARG A 76 6.98 -2.26 -26.75
CA ARG A 76 6.15 -1.05 -26.72
C ARG A 76 6.67 -0.05 -25.69
N ARG A 77 6.50 1.23 -25.99
CA ARG A 77 6.75 2.35 -25.09
C ARG A 77 5.47 3.17 -24.95
N THR A 78 5.14 3.62 -23.76
CA THR A 78 4.01 4.52 -23.54
C THR A 78 4.32 5.47 -22.40
N ASP A 79 4.31 6.76 -22.68
CA ASP A 79 4.55 7.80 -21.68
C ASP A 79 3.22 8.44 -21.26
N TYR A 80 2.85 8.30 -19.99
CA TYR A 80 1.65 8.92 -19.43
C TYR A 80 1.99 10.13 -18.56
N ARG A 81 3.26 10.54 -18.45
CA ARG A 81 3.71 11.50 -17.43
C ARG A 81 3.26 12.92 -17.69
N GLU A 82 3.14 13.34 -18.95
CA GLU A 82 2.80 14.72 -19.33
C GLU A 82 1.30 15.03 -19.18
N LEU A 83 0.43 14.17 -19.72
CA LEU A 83 -1.02 14.39 -19.71
C LEU A 83 -1.75 13.63 -18.59
N GLY A 84 -1.13 12.58 -18.04
CA GLY A 84 -1.84 11.56 -17.27
C GLY A 84 -2.77 10.72 -18.16
N ARG A 85 -3.36 9.66 -17.61
CA ARG A 85 -4.46 8.96 -18.29
C ARG A 85 -5.76 9.76 -18.18
N ASP A 86 -6.53 9.77 -19.26
CA ASP A 86 -7.79 10.52 -19.32
C ASP A 86 -8.82 10.09 -18.27
N ASP A 87 -8.82 8.80 -17.91
CA ASP A 87 -9.79 8.19 -17.00
C ASP A 87 -9.54 8.52 -15.52
N SER A 88 -8.28 8.57 -15.11
CA SER A 88 -7.89 8.54 -13.70
C SER A 88 -6.89 9.63 -13.33
N GLY A 89 -6.14 10.18 -14.30
CA GLY A 89 -4.99 11.02 -14.04
C GLY A 89 -3.70 10.23 -13.77
N TYR A 90 -3.66 8.92 -13.98
CA TYR A 90 -2.46 8.11 -13.73
C TYR A 90 -1.25 8.54 -14.58
N ARG A 91 -0.08 8.67 -13.94
CA ARG A 91 1.20 9.07 -14.55
C ARG A 91 2.30 8.05 -14.27
N ALA A 92 3.01 7.63 -15.32
CA ALA A 92 4.22 6.79 -15.29
C ALA A 92 4.75 6.62 -16.73
N TYR A 93 6.01 6.21 -16.86
CA TYR A 93 6.52 5.68 -18.13
C TYR A 93 6.42 4.15 -18.16
N HIS A 94 5.84 3.59 -19.22
CA HIS A 94 5.66 2.15 -19.41
C HIS A 94 6.53 1.62 -20.55
N LEU A 95 7.30 0.58 -20.25
CA LEU A 95 8.08 -0.21 -21.20
C LEU A 95 7.56 -1.65 -21.18
N ILE A 96 7.06 -2.13 -22.32
CA ILE A 96 6.76 -3.56 -22.49
C ILE A 96 8.00 -4.23 -23.08
N LEU A 97 8.59 -5.13 -22.31
CA LEU A 97 9.79 -5.87 -22.65
C LEU A 97 9.44 -7.32 -23.00
N GLN A 98 10.17 -7.89 -23.95
CA GLN A 98 10.20 -9.33 -24.19
C GLN A 98 11.54 -9.88 -23.71
N ILE A 99 11.50 -10.88 -22.84
CA ILE A 99 12.66 -11.57 -22.29
C ILE A 99 12.42 -13.06 -22.46
N GLU A 100 13.23 -13.73 -23.28
CA GLU A 100 13.15 -15.19 -23.52
C GLU A 100 11.73 -15.71 -23.85
N GLY A 101 10.95 -14.93 -24.59
CA GLY A 101 9.57 -15.28 -24.99
C GLY A 101 8.49 -14.86 -24.00
N CYS A 102 8.85 -14.39 -22.79
CA CYS A 102 7.95 -13.82 -21.80
C CYS A 102 7.82 -12.30 -21.95
N THR A 103 6.63 -11.76 -21.69
CA THR A 103 6.41 -10.30 -21.67
C THR A 103 6.41 -9.76 -20.25
N ILE A 104 7.19 -8.69 -20.02
CA ILE A 104 7.27 -8.00 -18.74
C ILE A 104 6.93 -6.52 -18.94
N GLU A 105 6.06 -5.98 -18.08
CA GLU A 105 5.80 -4.55 -18.01
C GLU A 105 6.77 -3.91 -17.00
N LEU A 106 7.66 -3.05 -17.48
CA LEU A 106 8.51 -2.19 -16.66
C LEU A 106 7.87 -0.80 -16.55
N GLN A 107 7.57 -0.39 -15.33
CA GLN A 107 7.02 0.92 -15.01
C GLN A 107 8.09 1.76 -14.32
N ILE A 108 8.38 2.95 -14.84
CA ILE A 108 9.33 3.89 -14.24
C ILE A 108 8.54 5.11 -13.79
N ARG A 109 8.72 5.50 -12.53
CA ARG A 109 7.96 6.56 -11.87
C ARG A 109 8.86 7.41 -11.00
N SER A 110 8.55 8.69 -10.88
CA SER A 110 9.08 9.50 -9.78
C SER A 110 8.41 9.14 -8.45
N LYS A 111 8.96 9.63 -7.34
CA LYS A 111 8.35 9.51 -6.00
C LYS A 111 6.95 10.14 -5.95
N ILE A 112 6.74 11.29 -6.60
CA ILE A 112 5.44 11.98 -6.64
C ILE A 112 4.41 11.16 -7.44
N GLN A 113 4.78 10.66 -8.61
CA GLN A 113 3.93 9.80 -9.45
C GLN A 113 3.56 8.50 -8.74
N HIS A 114 4.52 7.94 -8.00
CA HIS A 114 4.32 6.76 -7.18
C HIS A 114 3.39 7.04 -5.99
N TYR A 115 3.60 8.14 -5.25
CA TYR A 115 2.74 8.58 -4.15
C TYR A 115 1.27 8.72 -4.59
N TRP A 116 1.01 9.40 -5.71
CA TRP A 116 -0.35 9.51 -6.25
C TRP A 116 -0.95 8.14 -6.55
N SER A 117 -0.14 7.27 -7.18
CA SER A 117 -0.55 5.92 -7.57
C SER A 117 -0.91 5.05 -6.38
N GLU A 118 -0.23 5.20 -5.25
CA GLU A 118 -0.51 4.44 -4.01
C GLU A 118 -1.70 5.04 -3.26
N SER A 119 -1.85 6.37 -3.27
CA SER A 119 -2.97 7.11 -2.66
C SER A 119 -4.32 6.64 -3.22
N ILE A 120 -4.46 6.64 -4.54
CA ILE A 120 -5.72 6.22 -5.18
C ILE A 120 -5.98 4.71 -5.01
N GLU A 121 -4.95 3.86 -4.88
CA GLU A 121 -5.14 2.42 -4.59
C GLU A 121 -5.67 2.24 -3.17
N ARG A 122 -5.04 2.90 -2.18
CA ARG A 122 -5.52 2.87 -0.79
C ARG A 122 -6.96 3.36 -0.70
N THR A 123 -7.28 4.47 -1.35
CA THR A 123 -8.65 5.00 -1.36
C THR A 123 -9.61 4.08 -2.11
N SER A 124 -9.19 3.44 -3.20
CA SER A 124 -10.03 2.46 -3.92
C SER A 124 -10.47 1.32 -3.00
N VAL A 125 -9.59 0.88 -2.10
CA VAL A 125 -9.94 -0.17 -1.16
C VAL A 125 -10.86 0.33 -0.07
N ILE A 126 -10.54 1.46 0.56
CA ILE A 126 -11.39 2.06 1.61
C ILE A 126 -12.79 2.35 1.08
N TYR A 127 -12.87 2.86 -0.14
CA TYR A 127 -14.11 3.22 -0.80
C TYR A 127 -14.87 1.99 -1.33
N GLY A 128 -14.17 0.87 -1.56
CA GLY A 128 -14.74 -0.35 -2.11
C GLY A 128 -14.94 -0.33 -3.63
N TYR A 129 -14.37 0.65 -4.33
CA TYR A 129 -14.46 0.81 -5.78
C TYR A 129 -13.08 0.96 -6.41
N ARG A 130 -12.85 0.37 -7.58
CA ARG A 130 -11.56 0.47 -8.29
C ARG A 130 -11.47 1.79 -9.07
N LEU A 131 -11.08 2.86 -8.38
CA LEU A 131 -11.07 4.22 -8.93
C LEU A 131 -10.20 4.36 -10.19
N LYS A 132 -9.04 3.68 -10.25
CA LYS A 132 -8.18 3.66 -11.45
C LYS A 132 -8.82 2.98 -12.67
N GLU A 133 -9.81 2.13 -12.44
CA GLU A 133 -10.56 1.44 -13.50
C GLU A 133 -11.84 2.20 -13.88
N GLY A 134 -12.06 3.39 -13.31
CA GLY A 134 -13.24 4.21 -13.53
C GLY A 134 -14.46 3.78 -12.72
N GLU A 135 -14.30 2.88 -11.75
CA GLU A 135 -15.38 2.46 -10.85
C GLU A 135 -15.57 3.48 -9.71
N GLY A 136 -16.82 3.71 -9.29
CA GLY A 136 -17.16 4.61 -8.18
C GLY A 136 -17.77 5.93 -8.63
N ASN A 137 -17.92 6.87 -7.69
CA ASN A 137 -18.50 8.18 -7.99
C ASN A 137 -17.53 9.04 -8.83
N ARG A 138 -18.07 9.71 -9.84
CA ARG A 138 -17.33 10.59 -10.75
C ARG A 138 -16.65 11.75 -10.04
N GLU A 139 -17.21 12.27 -8.96
CA GLU A 139 -16.59 13.35 -8.17
C GLU A 139 -15.31 12.88 -7.48
N VAL A 140 -15.29 11.65 -6.97
CA VAL A 140 -14.09 11.04 -6.38
C VAL A 140 -13.00 10.85 -7.44
N ILE A 141 -13.38 10.35 -8.63
CA ILE A 141 -12.45 10.17 -9.75
C ILE A 141 -11.93 11.53 -10.25
N ALA A 142 -12.81 12.53 -10.35
CA ALA A 142 -12.45 13.89 -10.76
C ALA A 142 -11.46 14.53 -9.76
N TYR A 143 -11.68 14.34 -8.46
CA TYR A 143 -10.74 14.75 -7.44
C TYR A 143 -9.35 14.15 -7.67
N PHE A 144 -9.24 12.83 -7.83
CA PHE A 144 -7.94 12.19 -8.06
C PHE A 144 -7.26 12.65 -9.36
N LYS A 145 -8.04 12.90 -10.40
CA LYS A 145 -7.52 13.45 -11.66
C LYS A 145 -6.94 14.86 -11.45
N GLN A 146 -7.65 15.74 -10.76
CA GLN A 146 -7.15 17.08 -10.46
C GLN A 146 -5.96 17.06 -9.50
N PHE A 147 -5.98 16.14 -8.53
CA PHE A 147 -4.84 15.92 -7.64
C PHE A 147 -3.59 15.51 -8.42
N SER A 148 -3.72 14.60 -9.40
CA SER A 148 -2.60 14.24 -10.27
C SER A 148 -2.05 15.44 -11.05
N ASN A 149 -2.93 16.28 -11.59
CA ASN A 149 -2.52 17.47 -12.33
C ASN A 149 -1.79 18.49 -11.44
N ALA A 150 -2.29 18.69 -10.22
CA ALA A 150 -1.65 19.56 -9.23
C ALA A 150 -0.25 19.04 -8.87
N LEU A 151 -0.12 17.73 -8.61
CA LEU A 151 1.17 17.09 -8.33
C LEU A 151 2.15 17.20 -9.49
N TYR A 152 1.68 17.07 -10.73
CA TYR A 152 2.50 17.26 -11.91
C TYR A 152 3.05 18.69 -12.00
N ARG A 153 2.21 19.73 -11.76
CA ARG A 153 2.66 21.13 -11.73
C ARG A 153 3.75 21.35 -10.68
N ILE A 154 3.54 20.83 -9.47
CA ILE A 154 4.53 20.88 -8.38
C ILE A 154 5.83 20.18 -8.78
N GLU A 155 5.73 19.01 -9.43
CA GLU A 155 6.88 18.26 -9.92
C GLU A 155 7.69 19.01 -11.00
N GLN A 156 7.04 19.86 -11.80
CA GLN A 156 7.69 20.77 -12.74
C GLN A 156 8.27 22.03 -12.07
N GLY A 157 8.11 22.18 -10.75
CA GLY A 157 8.56 23.35 -10.00
C GLY A 157 7.61 24.55 -10.10
N GLU A 158 6.39 24.35 -10.57
CA GLU A 158 5.36 25.40 -10.58
C GLU A 158 4.70 25.52 -9.20
N SER A 159 4.41 26.76 -8.79
CA SER A 159 3.50 27.03 -7.68
C SER A 159 2.05 26.89 -8.13
N LEU A 160 1.21 26.29 -7.30
CA LEU A 160 -0.24 26.33 -7.50
C LEU A 160 -0.75 27.74 -7.15
N ASP A 161 -1.65 28.25 -7.98
CA ASP A 161 -2.40 29.46 -7.66
C ASP A 161 -3.49 29.16 -6.63
N ARG A 162 -3.89 30.19 -5.86
CA ARG A 162 -4.87 30.05 -4.76
C ARG A 162 -6.20 29.50 -5.23
N ASP A 163 -6.65 29.88 -6.42
CA ASP A 163 -7.94 29.42 -6.96
C ASP A 163 -7.90 27.91 -7.21
N THR A 164 -6.81 27.40 -7.80
CA THR A 164 -6.57 25.96 -7.98
C THR A 164 -6.48 25.22 -6.64
N GLU A 165 -5.81 25.79 -5.65
CA GLU A 165 -5.73 25.20 -4.31
C GLU A 165 -7.11 25.07 -3.65
N ILE A 166 -7.92 26.13 -3.70
CA ILE A 166 -9.29 26.13 -3.17
C ILE A 166 -10.14 25.09 -3.90
N GLN A 167 -10.08 25.05 -5.23
CA GLN A 167 -10.85 24.08 -6.03
C GLN A 167 -10.47 22.63 -5.69
N LEU A 168 -9.18 22.36 -5.50
CA LEU A 168 -8.71 21.03 -5.12
C LEU A 168 -9.19 20.65 -3.71
N GLN A 169 -9.24 21.61 -2.78
CA GLN A 169 -9.78 21.40 -1.44
C GLN A 169 -11.29 21.12 -1.46
N GLU A 170 -12.07 21.84 -2.27
CA GLU A 170 -13.51 21.61 -2.42
C GLU A 170 -13.80 20.22 -3.00
N LEU A 171 -13.09 19.84 -4.08
CA LEU A 171 -13.20 18.51 -4.69
C LEU A 171 -12.86 17.40 -3.69
N ARG A 172 -11.83 17.62 -2.87
CA ARG A 172 -11.44 16.69 -1.82
C ARG A 172 -12.56 16.52 -0.79
N MET A 173 -13.10 17.62 -0.27
CA MET A 173 -14.17 17.57 0.73
C MET A 173 -15.40 16.84 0.20
N GLY A 174 -15.79 17.08 -1.06
CA GLY A 174 -16.87 16.35 -1.72
C GLY A 174 -16.56 14.85 -1.85
N ALA A 175 -15.35 14.51 -2.28
CA ALA A 175 -14.92 13.11 -2.37
C ALA A 175 -14.94 12.40 -1.01
N GLU A 176 -14.45 13.05 0.05
CA GLU A 176 -14.45 12.53 1.41
C GLU A 176 -15.87 12.29 1.94
N GLU A 177 -16.79 13.22 1.71
CA GLU A 177 -18.19 13.06 2.10
C GLU A 177 -18.84 11.87 1.40
N ILE A 178 -18.59 11.71 0.10
CA ILE A 178 -19.10 10.58 -0.69
C ILE A 178 -18.54 9.26 -0.16
N ILE A 179 -17.23 9.18 0.05
CA ILE A 179 -16.57 7.99 0.59
C ILE A 179 -17.08 7.68 2.00
N GLY A 180 -17.27 8.69 2.84
CA GLY A 180 -17.78 8.53 4.20
C GLY A 180 -19.22 8.00 4.26
N ARG A 181 -20.05 8.33 3.26
CA ARG A 181 -21.43 7.82 3.16
C ARG A 181 -21.50 6.38 2.64
N SER A 182 -20.56 5.98 1.78
CA SER A 182 -20.55 4.65 1.15
C SER A 182 -19.71 3.62 1.88
N SER A 183 -18.74 4.07 2.69
CA SER A 183 -17.85 3.16 3.42
C SER A 183 -18.66 2.43 4.47
N ASP A 184 -18.81 1.13 4.27
CA ASP A 184 -19.26 0.22 5.32
C ASP A 184 -18.23 0.35 6.44
N LYS A 185 -18.64 0.87 7.61
CA LYS A 185 -17.78 1.34 8.73
C LYS A 185 -16.75 0.33 9.27
N ARG A 186 -16.66 -0.86 8.69
CA ARG A 186 -15.76 -1.95 9.06
C ARG A 186 -14.44 -1.95 8.28
N ALA A 187 -14.40 -1.41 7.06
CA ALA A 187 -13.21 -1.43 6.20
C ALA A 187 -12.18 -0.31 6.50
N LEU A 188 -12.44 0.51 7.52
CA LEU A 188 -11.70 1.76 7.78
C LEU A 188 -10.43 1.59 8.64
N GLY A 189 -10.15 0.37 9.10
CA GLY A 189 -9.13 0.09 10.10
C GLY A 189 -7.70 -0.17 9.59
N GLY A 190 -7.33 0.28 8.39
CA GLY A 190 -6.01 0.05 7.77
C GLY A 190 -4.83 0.67 8.53
N HIS A 191 -4.40 0.04 9.63
CA HIS A 191 -3.31 0.51 10.48
C HIS A 191 -1.96 0.01 9.96
N VAL A 192 -0.96 0.88 10.01
CA VAL A 192 0.42 0.54 9.68
C VAL A 192 0.98 -0.38 10.76
N ASN A 193 1.19 -1.65 10.43
CA ASN A 193 1.89 -2.57 11.31
C ASN A 193 3.40 -2.49 11.06
N TYR A 194 4.05 -1.47 11.62
CA TYR A 194 5.51 -1.25 11.51
C TYR A 194 6.33 -2.44 12.05
N ASP A 195 5.78 -3.23 12.97
CA ASP A 195 6.46 -4.40 13.56
C ASP A 195 6.64 -5.54 12.57
N ILE A 196 5.74 -5.67 11.59
CA ILE A 196 5.85 -6.69 10.53
C ILE A 196 7.10 -6.43 9.71
N VAL A 197 7.34 -5.18 9.30
CA VAL A 197 8.50 -4.85 8.48
C VAL A 197 9.78 -5.00 9.27
N LYS A 198 9.78 -4.61 10.55
CA LYS A 198 10.93 -4.85 11.44
C LYS A 198 11.26 -6.34 11.58
N THR A 199 10.25 -7.20 11.69
CA THR A 199 10.42 -8.66 11.77
C THR A 199 10.88 -9.26 10.44
N MET A 200 10.37 -8.73 9.32
CA MET A 200 10.80 -9.13 7.98
C MET A 200 12.27 -8.74 7.72
N SER A 201 12.66 -7.51 8.06
CA SER A 201 14.05 -7.03 7.95
C SER A 201 15.00 -7.90 8.77
N ALA A 202 14.62 -8.27 10.00
CA ALA A 202 15.41 -9.16 10.85
C ALA A 202 15.58 -10.58 10.26
N LYS A 203 14.58 -11.10 9.53
CA LYS A 203 14.73 -12.37 8.80
C LYS A 203 15.56 -12.24 7.52
N GLU A 204 15.53 -11.08 6.87
CA GLU A 204 16.31 -10.81 5.66
C GLU A 204 17.82 -10.68 5.93
N GLU A 205 18.22 -10.19 7.10
CA GLU A 205 19.63 -10.08 7.53
C GLU A 205 20.40 -11.43 7.49
N GLN A 206 19.70 -12.56 7.42
CA GLN A 206 20.32 -13.89 7.27
C GLN A 206 20.64 -14.27 5.81
N SER A 207 20.28 -13.43 4.83
CA SER A 207 20.34 -13.71 3.39
C SER A 207 20.87 -12.53 2.56
N TYR A 208 21.91 -11.84 3.05
CA TYR A 208 22.50 -10.65 2.43
C TYR A 208 22.82 -10.83 0.93
N GLY A 209 22.35 -9.88 0.12
CA GLY A 209 22.81 -9.66 -1.27
C GLY A 209 22.09 -10.46 -2.37
N GLN A 210 21.09 -11.28 -2.04
CA GLN A 210 20.35 -12.08 -3.02
C GLN A 210 18.84 -11.82 -2.92
N LEU A 211 18.15 -11.87 -4.06
CA LEU A 211 16.72 -11.57 -4.18
C LEU A 211 15.89 -12.53 -3.34
N ASN A 212 15.00 -12.00 -2.51
CA ASN A 212 14.04 -12.81 -1.77
C ASN A 212 12.65 -12.63 -2.39
N ASN A 213 11.95 -13.75 -2.53
CA ASN A 213 10.55 -13.77 -2.91
C ASN A 213 9.73 -13.77 -1.63
N TRP A 214 8.81 -12.81 -1.52
CA TRP A 214 7.95 -12.63 -0.38
C TRP A 214 6.51 -12.79 -0.80
N ILE A 215 5.75 -13.58 -0.03
CA ILE A 215 4.30 -13.58 -0.11
C ILE A 215 3.78 -12.73 1.03
N LEU A 216 2.91 -11.78 0.69
CA LEU A 216 2.18 -10.96 1.65
C LEU A 216 0.69 -11.27 1.54
N VAL A 217 0.04 -11.48 2.69
CA VAL A 217 -1.40 -11.68 2.80
C VAL A 217 -1.99 -10.54 3.61
N PHE A 218 -2.87 -9.78 2.98
CA PHE A 218 -3.57 -8.65 3.58
C PHE A 218 -5.07 -8.94 3.68
N ASP A 219 -5.66 -8.62 4.83
CA ASP A 219 -7.10 -8.68 5.07
C ASP A 219 -7.71 -7.29 4.94
N TRP A 220 -8.49 -7.07 3.89
CA TRP A 220 -9.18 -5.79 3.67
C TRP A 220 -10.46 -5.63 4.49
N ALA A 221 -10.98 -6.70 5.10
CA ALA A 221 -12.09 -6.59 6.05
C ALA A 221 -11.61 -5.97 7.37
N ASP A 222 -10.46 -6.44 7.87
CA ASP A 222 -9.88 -5.99 9.15
C ASP A 222 -8.84 -4.87 8.99
N GLY A 223 -8.37 -4.61 7.76
CA GLY A 223 -7.36 -3.59 7.46
C GLY A 223 -5.97 -3.95 7.99
N ASN A 224 -5.61 -5.24 8.04
CA ASN A 224 -4.33 -5.68 8.60
C ASN A 224 -3.64 -6.71 7.71
N PHE A 225 -2.32 -6.74 7.80
CA PHE A 225 -1.55 -7.88 7.36
C PHE A 225 -1.83 -9.10 8.24
N VAL A 226 -2.22 -10.18 7.59
CA VAL A 226 -2.51 -11.47 8.23
C VAL A 226 -1.22 -12.25 8.41
N LEU A 227 -0.42 -12.30 7.35
CA LEU A 227 0.73 -13.17 7.25
C LEU A 227 1.68 -12.67 6.18
N TRP A 228 2.95 -13.00 6.37
CA TRP A 228 3.98 -12.88 5.36
C TRP A 228 4.85 -14.14 5.40
N ASP A 229 5.39 -14.51 4.24
CA ASP A 229 6.23 -15.69 4.09
C ASP A 229 7.39 -15.42 3.13
N ILE A 230 8.55 -16.03 3.41
CA ILE A 230 9.69 -16.03 2.48
C ILE A 230 9.59 -17.32 1.69
N VAL A 231 9.43 -17.20 0.38
CA VAL A 231 9.32 -18.36 -0.50
C VAL A 231 10.59 -18.56 -1.29
N SER A 232 10.70 -19.76 -1.85
CA SER A 232 11.83 -20.17 -2.67
C SER A 232 12.13 -19.16 -3.79
N ARG A 233 13.40 -19.07 -4.14
CA ARG A 233 13.86 -18.26 -5.28
C ARG A 233 13.63 -18.97 -6.60
N GLU A 234 13.48 -20.29 -6.56
CA GLU A 234 13.14 -21.09 -7.72
C GLU A 234 11.74 -20.73 -8.21
N ALA A 235 11.64 -20.33 -9.48
CA ALA A 235 10.43 -19.75 -10.05
C ALA A 235 9.21 -20.68 -9.90
N ASN A 236 9.38 -21.98 -10.16
CA ASN A 236 8.30 -22.96 -10.08
C ASN A 236 7.79 -23.12 -8.64
N GLU A 237 8.70 -23.26 -7.68
CA GLU A 237 8.33 -23.39 -6.26
C GLU A 237 7.67 -22.12 -5.72
N ALA A 238 8.14 -20.93 -6.12
CA ALA A 238 7.53 -19.66 -5.75
C ALA A 238 6.11 -19.53 -6.30
N VAL A 239 5.88 -19.93 -7.57
CA VAL A 239 4.57 -19.90 -8.21
C VAL A 239 3.61 -20.93 -7.60
N GLU A 240 4.10 -22.11 -7.24
CA GLU A 240 3.30 -23.13 -6.53
C GLU A 240 2.88 -22.64 -5.15
N ALA A 241 3.80 -22.06 -4.38
CA ALA A 241 3.49 -21.46 -3.10
C ALA A 241 2.47 -20.33 -3.26
N TYR A 242 2.68 -19.43 -4.20
CA TYR A 242 1.75 -18.33 -4.48
C TYR A 242 0.35 -18.82 -4.87
N SER A 243 0.26 -19.85 -5.71
CA SER A 243 -1.00 -20.46 -6.11
C SER A 243 -1.71 -21.19 -4.95
N ARG A 244 -0.96 -21.67 -3.96
CA ARG A 244 -1.53 -22.21 -2.71
C ARG A 244 -2.12 -21.08 -1.86
N TYR A 245 -1.36 -20.01 -1.61
CA TYR A 245 -1.84 -18.86 -0.84
C TYR A 245 -3.06 -18.18 -1.49
N GLU A 246 -3.08 -17.98 -2.81
CA GLU A 246 -4.28 -17.42 -3.50
C GLU A 246 -5.53 -18.31 -3.37
N ARG A 247 -5.38 -19.62 -3.14
CA ARG A 247 -6.52 -20.53 -2.87
C ARG A 247 -6.96 -20.52 -1.41
N GLU A 248 -6.00 -20.40 -0.49
CA GLU A 248 -6.28 -20.34 0.95
C GLU A 248 -6.88 -18.99 1.38
N PHE A 249 -6.54 -17.92 0.66
CA PHE A 249 -6.96 -16.55 0.95
C PHE A 249 -7.68 -15.93 -0.27
N PRO A 250 -8.96 -16.27 -0.50
CA PRO A 250 -9.71 -15.84 -1.67
C PRO A 250 -10.07 -14.33 -1.65
N GLU A 251 -10.14 -13.69 -2.83
CA GLU A 251 -10.53 -12.27 -2.96
C GLU A 251 -11.99 -12.05 -2.52
N GLU A 252 -12.85 -13.06 -2.67
CA GLU A 252 -14.25 -13.04 -2.26
C GLU A 252 -14.42 -12.83 -0.74
N GLU A 253 -13.44 -13.29 0.05
CA GLU A 253 -13.37 -13.07 1.51
C GLU A 253 -12.61 -11.78 1.88
N LYS A 254 -12.33 -10.93 0.88
CA LYS A 254 -11.59 -9.66 1.01
C LYS A 254 -10.11 -9.83 1.34
N TYR A 255 -9.51 -10.99 1.04
CA TYR A 255 -8.07 -11.16 1.12
C TYR A 255 -7.34 -10.69 -0.14
N GLU A 256 -6.14 -10.16 0.07
CA GLU A 256 -5.19 -9.88 -0.99
C GLU A 256 -3.86 -10.57 -0.73
N VAL A 257 -3.54 -11.50 -1.63
CA VAL A 257 -2.24 -12.18 -1.69
C VAL A 257 -1.38 -11.52 -2.76
N VAL A 258 -0.15 -11.18 -2.42
CA VAL A 258 0.83 -10.57 -3.34
C VAL A 258 2.16 -11.29 -3.25
N LEU A 259 2.70 -11.71 -4.39
CA LEU A 259 4.08 -12.15 -4.52
C LEU A 259 4.96 -10.98 -4.96
N ILE A 260 5.95 -10.65 -4.13
CA ILE A 260 6.89 -9.55 -4.34
C ILE A 260 8.32 -10.08 -4.38
N GLY A 261 9.10 -9.66 -5.38
CA GLY A 261 10.54 -9.86 -5.43
C GLY A 261 11.28 -8.58 -5.06
N THR A 262 12.09 -8.62 -4.01
CA THR A 262 12.92 -7.48 -3.58
C THR A 262 14.29 -7.93 -3.06
N SER A 263 15.27 -7.05 -3.19
CA SER A 263 16.61 -7.20 -2.59
C SER A 263 16.73 -6.54 -1.22
N ASN A 264 15.74 -5.73 -0.83
CA ASN A 264 15.68 -5.08 0.47
C ASN A 264 14.21 -4.90 0.86
N ILE A 265 13.78 -5.59 1.91
CA ILE A 265 12.39 -5.62 2.36
C ILE A 265 11.93 -4.29 2.93
N ALA A 266 12.83 -3.44 3.43
CA ALA A 266 12.49 -2.07 3.84
C ALA A 266 11.95 -1.24 2.66
N THR A 267 12.37 -1.55 1.41
CA THR A 267 11.85 -0.87 0.21
C THR A 267 10.42 -1.28 -0.14
N VAL A 268 9.88 -2.35 0.45
CA VAL A 268 8.49 -2.76 0.22
C VAL A 268 7.51 -1.76 0.84
N GLN A 269 7.85 -1.15 1.98
CA GLN A 269 7.06 -0.05 2.54
C GLN A 269 6.97 1.13 1.57
N GLN A 270 8.06 1.44 0.87
CA GLN A 270 8.10 2.55 -0.07
C GLN A 270 7.39 2.20 -1.39
N THR A 271 7.60 0.99 -1.90
CA THR A 271 7.08 0.56 -3.21
C THR A 271 5.61 0.12 -3.17
N HIS A 272 5.09 -0.27 -2.01
CA HIS A 272 3.73 -0.76 -1.78
C HIS A 272 3.11 -0.11 -0.53
N SER A 273 3.30 1.20 -0.39
CA SER A 273 2.87 1.98 0.77
C SER A 273 1.36 1.95 1.02
N HIS A 274 0.53 1.65 0.01
CA HIS A 274 -0.92 1.47 0.24
C HIS A 274 -1.27 0.44 1.33
N TYR A 275 -0.45 -0.61 1.52
CA TYR A 275 -0.65 -1.58 2.60
C TYR A 275 -0.07 -1.14 3.96
N PHE A 276 0.97 -0.29 3.95
CA PHE A 276 1.73 0.11 5.14
C PHE A 276 1.51 1.58 5.52
N GLY A 277 0.55 2.28 4.93
CA GLY A 277 0.48 3.74 5.10
C GLY A 277 1.48 4.46 4.20
N ILE A 278 1.11 5.68 3.85
CA ILE A 278 1.87 6.48 2.89
C ILE A 278 2.82 7.37 3.69
N GLU A 279 4.13 7.07 3.64
CA GLU A 279 5.15 7.91 4.27
C GLU A 279 5.41 9.18 3.45
N HIS A 280 5.44 10.32 4.14
CA HIS A 280 5.58 11.66 3.55
C HIS A 280 7.05 12.00 3.36
N HIS A 281 7.50 12.12 2.10
CA HIS A 281 8.89 12.49 1.80
C HIS A 281 9.03 13.86 1.11
N VAL A 282 7.94 14.61 0.92
CA VAL A 282 7.96 15.93 0.28
C VAL A 282 7.19 16.92 1.16
N GLU A 283 7.83 18.01 1.58
CA GLU A 283 7.23 19.06 2.44
C GLU A 283 5.95 19.66 1.83
N ALA A 284 5.87 19.75 0.49
CA ALA A 284 4.68 20.18 -0.25
C ALA A 284 3.50 19.19 -0.11
N LEU A 285 3.79 17.88 0.00
CA LEU A 285 2.77 16.85 0.24
C LEU A 285 2.28 16.89 1.68
N GLN A 286 3.15 17.25 2.63
CA GLN A 286 2.83 17.32 4.05
C GLN A 286 1.71 18.33 4.37
N GLN A 287 1.64 19.45 3.62
CA GLN A 287 0.53 20.42 3.70
C GLN A 287 -0.75 19.91 3.02
N MET A 288 -0.62 19.10 1.96
CA MET A 288 -1.74 18.46 1.28
C MET A 288 -2.25 17.21 2.03
N ASP A 289 -1.49 16.66 2.97
CA ASP A 289 -1.72 15.40 3.72
C ASP A 289 -2.49 15.55 5.05
N GLU A 290 -2.64 16.77 5.59
CA GLU A 290 -3.77 17.09 6.52
C GLU A 290 -5.15 16.83 5.89
N SER A 291 -5.04 16.51 4.61
CA SER A 291 -5.92 16.29 3.52
C SER A 291 -6.90 15.11 3.66
N ILE A 292 -6.49 14.02 3.00
CA ILE A 292 -7.20 12.74 2.85
C ILE A 292 -6.92 11.76 4.00
N ILE A 293 -5.75 11.82 4.63
CA ILE A 293 -5.26 10.78 5.56
C ILE A 293 -5.68 11.06 7.01
N GLY A 294 -6.04 12.32 7.31
CA GLY A 294 -6.47 12.76 8.63
C GLY A 294 -7.74 12.09 9.16
N LEU A 295 -8.63 11.57 8.31
CA LEU A 295 -9.87 10.92 8.74
C LEU A 295 -9.68 9.46 9.18
N SER A 296 -8.75 8.73 8.54
CA SER A 296 -8.43 7.33 8.92
C SER A 296 -7.70 7.24 10.27
N HIS A 297 -6.90 8.25 10.63
CA HIS A 297 -6.08 8.20 11.84
C HIS A 297 -6.61 9.05 13.00
N ARG A 298 -7.48 10.05 12.78
CA ARG A 298 -8.02 10.85 13.90
C ARG A 298 -9.13 10.15 14.69
N ASN A 299 -9.79 9.11 14.17
CA ASN A 299 -10.98 8.57 14.82
C ASN A 299 -11.04 7.07 15.10
N GLU A 300 -9.99 6.29 14.83
CA GLU A 300 -10.07 4.84 15.08
C GLU A 300 -8.88 4.30 15.89
N LEU A 301 -9.21 3.45 16.87
CA LEU A 301 -8.26 2.63 17.61
C LEU A 301 -7.78 1.48 16.73
N ASP A 302 -6.51 1.10 16.86
CA ASP A 302 -5.96 -0.07 16.17
C ASP A 302 -6.64 -1.37 16.63
N VAL A 303 -6.53 -2.44 15.84
CA VAL A 303 -7.23 -3.70 16.12
C VAL A 303 -6.74 -4.36 17.40
N GLY A 304 -5.47 -4.22 17.76
CA GLY A 304 -4.97 -4.65 19.05
C GLY A 304 -5.62 -3.87 20.19
N SER A 305 -5.74 -2.55 20.04
CA SER A 305 -6.42 -1.68 21.00
C SER A 305 -7.90 -2.04 21.17
N ARG A 306 -8.61 -2.29 20.07
CA ARG A 306 -10.02 -2.74 20.13
C ARG A 306 -10.16 -4.11 20.80
N ARG A 307 -9.28 -5.06 20.50
CA ARG A 307 -9.31 -6.41 21.13
C ARG A 307 -9.01 -6.33 22.62
N ILE A 308 -8.10 -5.45 23.04
CA ILE A 308 -7.82 -5.19 24.46
C ILE A 308 -9.07 -4.60 25.14
N LEU A 309 -9.67 -3.55 24.56
CA LEU A 309 -10.89 -2.94 25.11
C LEU A 309 -12.08 -3.92 25.18
N LEU A 310 -12.35 -4.68 24.12
CA LEU A 310 -13.40 -5.73 24.09
C LEU A 310 -13.19 -6.76 25.19
N THR A 311 -11.96 -7.23 25.34
CA THR A 311 -11.59 -8.27 26.31
C THR A 311 -11.78 -7.75 27.73
N MET A 312 -11.34 -6.51 28.00
CA MET A 312 -11.48 -5.90 29.32
C MET A 312 -12.95 -5.57 29.65
N LYS A 313 -13.73 -5.10 28.66
CA LYS A 313 -15.16 -4.82 28.79
C LYS A 313 -15.96 -6.08 29.07
N ARG A 314 -15.77 -7.14 28.28
CA ARG A 314 -16.47 -8.44 28.44
C ARG A 314 -16.23 -9.07 29.81
N ARG A 315 -15.05 -8.86 30.39
CA ARG A 315 -14.66 -9.37 31.72
C ARG A 315 -14.87 -8.35 32.85
N SER A 316 -15.50 -7.23 32.54
CA SER A 316 -15.88 -6.18 33.49
C SER A 316 -14.71 -5.55 34.27
N TYR A 317 -13.52 -5.42 33.67
CA TYR A 317 -12.37 -4.74 34.27
C TYR A 317 -12.49 -3.22 34.15
N TRP A 318 -13.27 -2.62 35.06
CA TRP A 318 -13.54 -1.18 35.11
C TRP A 318 -13.12 -0.59 36.47
N GLY A 319 -12.45 0.56 36.45
CA GLY A 319 -12.11 1.31 37.67
C GLY A 319 -11.36 0.48 38.71
N LYS A 320 -12.03 0.11 39.81
CA LYS A 320 -11.46 -0.68 40.91
C LYS A 320 -11.22 -2.16 40.58
N ASN A 321 -11.85 -2.69 39.53
CA ASN A 321 -11.63 -4.06 39.06
C ASN A 321 -10.50 -4.06 38.01
N THR A 322 -9.31 -4.52 38.41
CA THR A 322 -8.07 -4.38 37.64
C THR A 322 -7.51 -5.75 37.20
N ILE A 323 -6.64 -5.73 36.20
CA ILE A 323 -5.96 -6.92 35.68
C ILE A 323 -4.46 -6.66 35.49
N ASN A 324 -3.62 -7.63 35.83
CA ASN A 324 -2.18 -7.55 35.57
C ASN A 324 -1.91 -7.58 34.06
N VAL A 325 -0.99 -6.73 33.59
CA VAL A 325 -0.63 -6.62 32.16
C VAL A 325 -0.14 -7.95 31.61
N ALA A 326 0.69 -8.67 32.36
CA ALA A 326 1.18 -9.99 31.98
C ALA A 326 0.05 -11.02 31.80
N THR A 327 -0.98 -10.97 32.65
CA THR A 327 -2.15 -11.86 32.54
C THR A 327 -3.01 -11.48 31.33
N LEU A 328 -3.23 -10.18 31.12
CA LEU A 328 -3.98 -9.66 29.98
C LEU A 328 -3.32 -10.08 28.64
N LYS A 329 -2.01 -9.89 28.52
CA LYS A 329 -1.20 -10.30 27.36
C LYS A 329 -1.19 -11.81 27.15
N ASN A 330 -0.74 -12.54 28.17
CA ASN A 330 -0.38 -13.95 28.02
C ASN A 330 -1.57 -14.90 28.18
N HIS A 331 -2.76 -14.46 28.57
CA HIS A 331 -3.94 -15.34 28.71
C HIS A 331 -5.13 -14.90 27.90
N PHE A 332 -5.37 -13.59 27.74
CA PHE A 332 -6.59 -13.09 27.10
C PHE A 332 -6.35 -12.46 25.73
N CYS A 333 -5.16 -11.89 25.50
CA CYS A 333 -4.78 -11.24 24.26
C CYS A 333 -3.60 -11.93 23.54
N ARG A 334 -3.48 -13.26 23.66
CA ARG A 334 -2.36 -14.07 23.10
C ARG A 334 -2.14 -13.86 21.60
N ASN A 335 -3.21 -13.57 20.86
CA ASN A 335 -3.20 -13.41 19.41
C ASN A 335 -3.08 -11.93 18.98
N VAL A 336 -2.75 -11.03 19.90
CA VAL A 336 -2.50 -9.61 19.62
C VAL A 336 -0.98 -9.41 19.50
N GLY A 337 -0.47 -9.43 18.27
CA GLY A 337 0.97 -9.30 18.00
C GLY A 337 1.56 -7.97 18.46
N THR A 338 0.76 -6.90 18.46
CA THR A 338 1.15 -5.51 18.81
C THR A 338 0.73 -5.10 20.23
N PHE A 339 0.62 -6.06 21.16
CA PHE A 339 -0.06 -5.83 22.44
C PHE A 339 0.49 -4.63 23.25
N GLU A 340 1.82 -4.47 23.31
CA GLU A 340 2.45 -3.40 24.10
C GLU A 340 2.16 -2.01 23.52
N ASP A 341 2.25 -1.87 22.20
CA ASP A 341 2.02 -0.60 21.51
C ASP A 341 0.54 -0.21 21.53
N SER A 342 -0.35 -1.18 21.33
CA SER A 342 -1.79 -1.01 21.49
C SER A 342 -2.14 -0.58 22.92
N LEU A 343 -1.56 -1.21 23.94
CA LEU A 343 -1.79 -0.84 25.33
C LEU A 343 -1.27 0.57 25.65
N SER A 344 -0.10 0.92 25.10
CA SER A 344 0.49 2.26 25.23
C SER A 344 -0.39 3.34 24.56
N ASN A 345 -0.93 3.05 23.38
CA ASN A 345 -1.85 3.93 22.66
C ASN A 345 -3.14 4.19 23.47
N LEU A 346 -3.74 3.12 24.01
CA LEU A 346 -4.93 3.20 24.86
C LEU A 346 -4.69 4.02 26.14
N ARG A 347 -3.49 3.96 26.72
CA ARG A 347 -3.09 4.79 27.87
C ARG A 347 -2.94 6.25 27.49
N THR A 348 -2.26 6.54 26.39
CA THR A 348 -2.07 7.91 25.89
C THR A 348 -3.42 8.58 25.58
N ARG A 349 -4.39 7.80 25.08
CA ARG A 349 -5.77 8.26 24.83
C ARG A 349 -6.63 8.32 26.10
N GLY A 350 -6.14 7.85 27.25
CA GLY A 350 -6.85 7.85 28.52
C GLY A 350 -8.01 6.86 28.61
N LEU A 351 -8.06 5.84 27.73
CA LEU A 351 -9.11 4.81 27.75
C LEU A 351 -8.79 3.69 28.74
N ILE A 352 -7.50 3.46 29.01
CA ILE A 352 -6.98 2.56 30.04
C ILE A 352 -6.21 3.37 31.08
N ILE A 353 -6.44 3.05 32.35
CA ILE A 353 -5.78 3.65 33.51
C ILE A 353 -4.97 2.60 34.28
N GLY A 354 -3.90 3.05 34.95
CA GLY A 354 -2.98 2.20 35.71
C GLY A 354 -1.72 1.80 34.92
N SER A 355 -0.63 1.55 35.64
CA SER A 355 0.66 1.11 35.09
C SER A 355 0.82 -0.42 35.12
N ASP A 356 0.47 -1.05 36.23
CA ASP A 356 0.23 -2.49 36.41
C ASP A 356 -0.27 -2.67 37.86
N PRO A 357 -1.49 -3.17 38.13
CA PRO A 357 -2.51 -3.63 37.19
C PRO A 357 -3.25 -2.48 36.47
N VAL A 358 -3.92 -2.81 35.37
CA VAL A 358 -4.67 -1.88 34.50
C VAL A 358 -6.18 -2.08 34.58
N SER A 359 -6.97 -1.04 34.30
CA SER A 359 -8.43 -1.11 34.13
C SER A 359 -8.95 -0.10 33.11
N LEU A 360 -10.18 -0.30 32.64
CA LEU A 360 -10.89 0.67 31.79
C LEU A 360 -11.32 1.89 32.60
N ASP A 361 -11.18 3.09 32.00
CA ASP A 361 -11.65 4.32 32.64
C ASP A 361 -13.17 4.45 32.57
N VAL A 362 -13.80 4.46 33.74
CA VAL A 362 -15.26 4.62 33.90
C VAL A 362 -15.73 5.96 33.34
N LYS A 363 -14.91 7.02 33.39
CA LYS A 363 -15.27 8.35 32.87
C LYS A 363 -15.34 8.39 31.34
N ARG A 364 -14.65 7.46 30.68
CA ARG A 364 -14.62 7.29 29.22
C ARG A 364 -15.52 6.15 28.74
N ALA A 365 -16.46 5.68 29.56
CA ALA A 365 -17.30 4.53 29.21
C ALA A 365 -18.11 4.73 27.92
N GLN A 366 -18.62 5.93 27.64
CA GLN A 366 -19.32 6.23 26.38
C GLN A 366 -18.37 6.16 25.17
N ASP A 367 -17.17 6.72 25.29
CA ASP A 367 -16.13 6.66 24.25
C ASP A 367 -15.67 5.21 24.03
N ILE A 368 -15.40 4.46 25.09
CA ILE A 368 -15.00 3.04 24.99
C ILE A 368 -16.10 2.23 24.30
N ASN A 369 -17.38 2.48 24.61
CA ASN A 369 -18.50 1.78 23.98
C ASN A 369 -18.72 2.13 22.50
N SER A 370 -18.22 3.28 22.02
CA SER A 370 -18.30 3.61 20.59
C SER A 370 -17.21 2.93 19.77
N TYR A 371 -16.10 2.52 20.41
CA TYR A 371 -15.01 1.80 19.75
C TYR A 371 -15.17 0.27 19.72
N VAL A 372 -15.99 -0.30 20.62
CA VAL A 372 -16.18 -1.74 20.83
C VAL A 372 -17.59 -2.14 21.22
#